data_AF-A0A2M9XWY9-F1
#
_entry.id   AF-A0A2M9XWY9-F1
#
_cell.length_a   1.000
_cell.length_b   1.000
_cell.length_c   1.000
_cell.angle_alpha   90.00
_cell.angle_beta   90.00
_cell.angle_gamma   90.00
#
_symmetry.space_group_name_H-M   'P 1'
#
loop_
_entity.id
_entity.type
_entity.pdbx_description
1 polymer ?
#
loop_
_entity_poly.entity_id
_entity_poly.type
_entity_poly.pdbx_seq_one_letter_code
_entity_poly.pdbx_strand_id
1 'polypeptide(L)'
;MELSQEELSEKSGVSLSSIARLETGKGNISLLNLLAILKELDLLNEFQMTFRDPSLSLSLLAKSKSKKLRQRVRKTGKILPNKKKDWSWGNQSE
;
A
#
# COMPACT_ATOMS: atom_id res chain seq x y z
N MET A 1 16.27 -10.39 -30.40
CA MET A 1 17.57 -10.62 -29.73
C MET A 1 17.27 -11.45 -28.51
N GLU A 2 17.83 -12.65 -28.42
CA GLU A 2 17.80 -13.44 -27.19
C GLU A 2 18.94 -12.91 -26.31
N LEU A 3 18.61 -12.32 -25.17
CA LEU A 3 19.57 -11.90 -24.15
C LEU A 3 19.67 -13.03 -23.13
N SER A 4 20.86 -13.54 -22.85
CA SER A 4 21.03 -14.59 -21.85
C SER A 4 20.98 -14.01 -20.42
N GLN A 5 20.69 -14.85 -19.42
CA GLN A 5 20.75 -14.44 -18.01
C GLN A 5 22.17 -14.01 -17.61
N GLU A 6 23.20 -14.62 -18.19
CA GLU A 6 24.61 -14.29 -17.96
C GLU A 6 24.93 -12.89 -18.47
N GLU A 7 24.53 -12.58 -19.70
CA GLU A 7 24.70 -11.25 -20.30
C GLU A 7 23.93 -10.18 -19.52
N LEU A 8 22.70 -10.48 -19.08
CA LEU A 8 21.91 -9.57 -18.26
C LEU A 8 22.57 -9.35 -16.88
N SER A 9 23.17 -10.38 -16.31
CA SER A 9 23.91 -10.30 -15.04
C SER A 9 25.09 -9.34 -15.16
N GLU A 10 25.88 -9.47 -16.21
CA GLU A 10 27.05 -8.61 -16.46
C GLU A 10 26.64 -7.16 -16.69
N LYS A 11 25.62 -6.92 -17.52
CA LYS A 11 25.16 -5.56 -17.84
C LYS A 11 24.50 -4.85 -16.66
N SER A 12 23.64 -5.56 -15.92
CA SER A 12 22.89 -4.97 -14.81
C SER A 12 23.68 -4.92 -13.49
N GLY A 13 24.80 -5.64 -13.39
CA GLY A 13 25.56 -5.80 -12.16
C GLY A 13 24.82 -6.61 -11.07
N VAL A 14 23.71 -7.26 -11.42
CA VAL A 14 22.93 -8.12 -10.53
C VAL A 14 23.42 -9.56 -10.69
N SER A 15 23.59 -10.29 -9.58
CA SER A 15 24.04 -11.69 -9.65
C SER A 15 23.07 -12.56 -10.47
N LEU A 16 23.62 -13.50 -11.25
CA LEU A 16 22.86 -14.50 -12.01
C LEU A 16 21.79 -15.20 -11.14
N SER A 17 22.15 -15.56 -9.91
CA SER A 17 21.24 -16.22 -8.97
C SER A 17 20.01 -15.38 -8.61
N SER A 18 20.14 -14.06 -8.60
CA SER A 18 19.05 -13.12 -8.31
C SER A 18 18.13 -12.96 -9.52
N ILE A 19 18.70 -12.93 -10.73
CA ILE A 19 17.94 -12.91 -11.98
C ILE A 19 17.12 -14.21 -12.12
N ALA A 20 17.75 -15.37 -11.93
CA ALA A 20 17.06 -16.66 -11.98
C ALA A 20 15.93 -16.77 -10.93
N ARG A 21 16.13 -16.22 -9.72
CA ARG A 21 15.07 -16.16 -8.69
C ARG A 21 13.92 -15.26 -9.09
N LEU A 22 14.22 -14.10 -9.69
CA LEU A 22 13.21 -13.19 -10.20
C LEU A 22 12.36 -13.86 -11.28
N GLU A 23 12.97 -14.53 -12.25
CA GLU A 23 12.24 -15.21 -13.34
C GLU A 23 11.42 -16.40 -12.86
N THR A 24 11.93 -17.15 -11.88
CA THR A 24 11.19 -18.29 -11.31
C THR A 24 10.13 -17.87 -10.28
N GLY A 25 10.07 -16.59 -9.92
CA GLY A 25 9.21 -16.07 -8.85
C GLY A 25 9.59 -16.60 -7.45
N LYS A 26 10.76 -17.22 -7.31
CA LYS A 26 11.21 -17.83 -6.05
C LYS A 26 12.06 -16.84 -5.25
N GLY A 27 11.39 -16.09 -4.40
CA GLY A 27 12.01 -15.20 -3.42
C GLY A 27 11.83 -13.72 -3.75
N ASN A 28 12.37 -12.88 -2.87
CA ASN A 28 12.26 -11.43 -3.00
C ASN A 28 13.48 -10.87 -3.73
N ILE A 29 13.25 -9.83 -4.52
CA ILE A 29 14.32 -9.00 -5.09
C ILE A 29 14.30 -7.63 -4.42
N SER A 30 15.47 -7.01 -4.29
CA SER A 30 15.53 -5.60 -3.88
C SER A 30 15.00 -4.70 -5.00
N LEU A 31 14.38 -3.59 -4.64
CA LEU A 31 13.92 -2.62 -5.63
C LEU A 31 15.07 -2.08 -6.49
N LEU A 32 16.25 -1.89 -5.91
CA LEU A 32 17.45 -1.44 -6.63
C LEU A 32 17.86 -2.42 -7.74
N ASN A 33 17.87 -3.72 -7.44
CA ASN A 33 18.23 -4.74 -8.42
C ASN A 33 17.18 -4.86 -9.52
N LEU A 34 15.90 -4.74 -9.15
CA LEU A 34 14.81 -4.70 -10.12
C LEU A 34 14.97 -3.51 -11.08
N LEU A 35 15.25 -2.31 -10.57
CA LEU A 35 15.46 -1.12 -11.40
C LEU A 35 16.68 -1.26 -12.31
N ALA A 36 17.78 -1.86 -11.82
CA ALA A 36 18.97 -2.10 -12.64
C ALA A 36 18.68 -3.06 -13.81
N ILE A 37 17.94 -4.14 -13.56
CA ILE A 37 17.50 -5.08 -14.61
C ILE A 37 16.58 -4.39 -15.62
N LEU A 38 15.56 -3.68 -15.15
CA LEU A 38 14.60 -2.99 -16.02
C LEU A 38 15.25 -1.89 -16.87
N LYS A 39 16.31 -1.27 -16.38
CA LYS A 39 17.10 -0.28 -17.14
C LYS A 39 17.76 -0.92 -18.36
N GLU A 40 18.43 -2.06 -18.17
CA GLU A 40 19.11 -2.77 -19.26
C GLU A 40 18.14 -3.38 -20.27
N LEU A 41 16.90 -3.64 -19.85
CA LEU A 41 15.82 -4.11 -20.72
C LEU A 41 15.03 -2.97 -21.39
N ASP A 42 15.38 -1.71 -21.13
CA ASP A 42 14.64 -0.52 -21.59
C ASP A 42 13.15 -0.50 -21.18
N LEU A 43 12.84 -1.07 -20.01
CA LEU A 43 11.48 -1.19 -19.46
C LEU A 43 11.21 -0.23 -18.29
N LEU A 44 12.16 0.64 -17.94
CA LEU A 44 12.00 1.59 -16.82
C LEU A 44 10.80 2.52 -17.00
N ASN A 45 10.55 2.99 -18.21
CA ASN A 45 9.44 3.90 -18.51
C ASN A 45 8.09 3.21 -18.30
N GLU A 46 7.96 1.96 -18.72
CA GLU A 46 6.76 1.15 -18.52
C GLU A 46 6.54 0.83 -17.04
N PHE A 47 7.61 0.53 -16.32
CA PHE A 47 7.55 0.34 -14.87
C PHE A 47 7.03 1.59 -14.16
N GLN A 48 7.43 2.79 -14.58
CA GLN A 48 6.91 4.04 -14.04
C GLN A 48 5.39 4.19 -14.23
N MET A 49 4.83 3.63 -15.32
CA MET A 49 3.38 3.69 -15.57
C MET A 49 2.57 2.90 -14.54
N THR A 50 3.16 1.88 -13.90
CA THR A 50 2.48 1.11 -12.85
C THR A 50 2.18 1.92 -11.59
N PHE A 51 2.93 2.99 -11.34
CA PHE A 51 2.72 3.90 -10.21
C PHE A 51 1.81 5.07 -10.53
N ARG A 52 1.32 5.18 -11.77
CA ARG A 52 0.34 6.23 -12.08
C ARG A 52 -0.93 5.92 -11.32
N ASP A 53 -1.37 6.89 -10.52
CA ASP A 53 -2.69 6.81 -9.89
C ASP A 53 -3.72 6.54 -10.99
N PRO A 54 -4.53 5.48 -10.89
CA PRO A 54 -5.63 5.29 -11.81
C PRO A 54 -6.47 6.55 -11.71
N SER A 55 -6.48 7.35 -12.79
CA SER A 55 -7.06 8.70 -12.87
C SER A 55 -8.20 8.83 -11.89
N LEU A 56 -7.94 9.51 -10.76
CA LEU A 56 -8.84 9.72 -9.62
C LEU A 56 -10.23 9.15 -9.89
N SER A 57 -10.49 7.90 -9.48
CA SER A 57 -11.76 7.23 -9.80
C SER A 57 -12.90 8.20 -9.57
N LEU A 58 -13.81 8.35 -10.54
CA LEU A 58 -14.93 9.31 -10.45
C LEU A 58 -15.71 9.13 -9.13
N SER A 59 -15.72 7.90 -8.59
CA SER A 59 -16.25 7.57 -7.27
C SER A 59 -15.48 8.20 -6.09
N LEU A 60 -14.15 8.26 -6.13
CA LEU A 60 -13.31 8.94 -5.15
C LEU A 60 -13.42 10.47 -5.25
N LEU A 61 -13.52 11.01 -6.47
CA LEU A 61 -13.82 12.43 -6.69
C LEU A 61 -15.21 12.81 -6.17
N ALA A 62 -16.22 11.98 -6.39
CA ALA A 62 -17.56 12.19 -5.85
C ALA A 62 -17.53 12.16 -4.31
N LYS A 63 -16.84 11.18 -3.70
CA LYS A 63 -16.71 11.07 -2.23
C LYS A 63 -15.95 12.24 -1.60
N SER A 64 -14.90 12.74 -2.25
CA SER A 64 -14.14 13.90 -1.75
C SER A 64 -14.97 15.19 -1.84
N LYS A 65 -15.74 15.39 -2.92
CA LYS A 65 -16.68 16.51 -3.06
C LYS A 65 -17.90 16.40 -2.15
N SER A 66 -18.35 15.19 -1.81
CA SER A 66 -19.52 14.95 -0.97
C SER A 66 -19.24 14.99 0.54
N LYS A 67 -18.04 15.38 0.97
CA LYS A 67 -17.66 15.43 2.39
C LYS A 67 -18.30 16.64 3.10
N LYS A 68 -19.63 16.74 3.08
CA LYS A 68 -20.34 17.47 4.14
C LYS A 68 -20.02 16.75 5.45
N LEU A 69 -19.42 17.45 6.42
CA LEU A 69 -19.22 16.88 7.75
C LEU A 69 -20.59 16.41 8.26
N ARG A 70 -20.73 15.11 8.54
CA ARG A 70 -21.96 14.57 9.13
C ARG A 70 -22.07 15.16 10.54
N GLN A 71 -22.96 16.14 10.70
CA GLN A 71 -23.29 16.67 12.01
C GLN A 71 -24.24 15.69 12.69
N ARG A 72 -23.77 15.08 13.77
CA ARG A 72 -24.60 14.18 14.60
C ARG A 72 -25.75 14.99 15.18
N VAL A 73 -26.97 14.72 14.75
CA VAL A 73 -28.17 15.23 15.40
C VAL A 73 -28.33 14.47 16.72
N ARG A 74 -28.13 15.15 17.84
CA ARG A 74 -28.52 14.63 19.16
C ARG A 74 -29.99 14.99 19.36
N LYS A 75 -30.85 13.99 19.55
CA LYS A 75 -32.15 14.26 20.16
C LYS A 75 -31.86 14.76 21.57
N THR A 76 -32.11 16.03 21.85
CA THR A 76 -32.16 16.55 23.21
C THR A 76 -33.42 15.98 23.87
N GLY A 77 -33.41 14.67 24.11
CA GLY A 77 -34.28 14.06 25.10
C GLY A 77 -33.85 14.64 26.44
N LYS A 78 -34.82 15.20 27.18
CA LYS A 78 -34.65 15.76 28.51
C LYS A 78 -33.59 14.97 29.28
N ILE A 79 -32.48 15.63 29.62
CA ILE A 79 -31.47 15.06 30.50
C ILE A 79 -32.20 14.82 31.82
N LEU A 80 -32.57 13.57 32.11
CA LEU A 80 -32.92 13.22 33.49
C LEU A 80 -31.65 13.48 34.31
N PRO A 81 -31.74 14.21 35.44
CA PRO A 81 -30.56 14.46 36.26
C PRO A 81 -29.98 13.11 36.67
N ASN A 82 -28.74 12.91 36.24
CA ASN A 82 -27.93 11.72 36.43
C ASN A 82 -27.95 11.32 37.92
N LYS A 83 -28.61 10.22 38.29
CA LYS A 83 -28.33 9.55 39.56
C LYS A 83 -26.91 9.04 39.44
N LYS A 84 -25.96 9.77 40.05
CA LYS A 84 -24.55 9.37 40.17
C LYS A 84 -24.51 7.91 40.62
N LYS A 85 -24.22 7.02 39.70
CA LYS A 85 -23.80 5.66 40.00
C LYS A 85 -22.37 5.61 39.54
N ASP A 86 -21.45 5.76 40.48
CA ASP A 86 -20.03 5.59 40.23
C ASP A 86 -19.82 4.13 39.82
N TRP A 87 -19.51 3.96 38.54
CA TRP A 87 -19.16 2.67 37.96
C TRP A 87 -17.76 2.31 38.45
N SER A 88 -17.63 1.23 39.21
CA SER A 88 -16.33 0.62 39.51
C SER A 88 -16.19 -0.73 38.80
N TRP A 89 -14.98 -0.99 38.30
CA TRP A 89 -14.61 -2.24 37.64
C TRP A 89 -13.59 -2.98 38.53
N GLY A 90 -13.77 -4.30 38.66
CA GLY A 90 -12.92 -5.17 39.48
C GLY A 90 -13.55 -5.50 40.84
N ASN A 91 -13.89 -6.77 41.03
CA ASN A 91 -14.18 -7.30 42.37
C ASN A 91 -12.85 -7.32 43.14
N GLN A 92 -12.75 -6.56 44.23
CA GLN A 92 -11.76 -6.83 45.25
C GLN A 92 -12.28 -7.97 46.12
N SER A 93 -11.65 -9.14 46.07
CA SER A 93 -11.49 -10.06 47.22
C SER A 93 -10.49 -11.16 46.83
N GLU A 94 -9.40 -11.20 47.59
CA GLU A 94 -8.60 -12.41 47.87
C GLU A 94 -9.46 -13.50 48.53
#